data_AF-A0A496SKE3-F1
#
_entry.id   AF-A0A496SKE3-F1
#
_cell.length_a   1.000
_cell.length_b   1.000
_cell.length_c   1.000
_cell.angle_alpha   90.00
_cell.angle_beta   90.00
_cell.angle_gamma   90.00
#
_symmetry.space_group_name_H-M   'P 1'
#
loop_
_entity.id
_entity.type
_entity.pdbx_description
1 polymer ?
#
loop_
_entity_poly.entity_id
_entity_poly.type
_entity_poly.pdbx_seq_one_letter_code
_entity_poly.pdbx_strand_id
1 'polypeptide(L)'
;EAGADMVKVFPASVGGPAYIKALKAPLPQVPLVPTGGVSVENAGEYIKAGAEVLAVGGKLVDKKAVAEGNFGAIRDYARRLVEVVAEARRG
;
A
#
# COMPACT_ATOMS: atom_id res chain seq x y z
N GLU A 1 -8.30 -23.49 7.16
CA GLU A 1 -7.42 -22.32 7.42
C GLU A 1 -6.11 -22.76 8.07
N ALA A 2 -4.99 -22.14 7.65
CA ALA A 2 -3.64 -22.38 8.20
C ALA A 2 -3.21 -21.37 9.28
N GLY A 3 -4.10 -20.43 9.64
CA GLY A 3 -3.90 -19.49 10.76
C GLY A 3 -3.08 -18.23 10.46
N ALA A 4 -3.02 -17.78 9.21
CA ALA A 4 -2.32 -16.53 8.88
C ALA A 4 -3.11 -15.30 9.34
N ASP A 5 -2.44 -14.36 10.04
CA ASP A 5 -3.04 -13.11 10.49
C ASP A 5 -3.37 -12.14 9.33
N MET A 6 -2.56 -12.16 8.27
CA MET A 6 -2.74 -11.34 7.07
C MET A 6 -2.15 -12.04 5.84
N VAL A 7 -2.65 -11.67 4.65
CA VAL A 7 -2.19 -12.23 3.38
C VAL A 7 -1.60 -11.15 2.48
N LYS A 8 -0.35 -11.34 2.06
CA LYS A 8 0.33 -10.47 1.10
C LYS A 8 -0.17 -10.74 -0.31
N VAL A 9 -0.59 -9.69 -1.01
CA VAL A 9 -0.94 -9.72 -2.44
C VAL A 9 0.20 -9.08 -3.22
N PHE A 10 0.93 -9.87 -4.01
CA PHE A 10 2.11 -9.41 -4.75
C PHE A 10 2.20 -10.08 -6.14
N PRO A 11 2.52 -9.31 -7.19
CA PRO A 11 2.60 -7.85 -7.23
C PRO A 11 1.21 -7.20 -7.33
N ALA A 12 0.90 -6.26 -6.44
CA ALA A 12 -0.40 -5.57 -6.39
C ALA A 12 -0.68 -4.71 -7.64
N SER A 13 0.37 -4.27 -8.36
CA SER A 13 0.23 -3.63 -9.67
C SER A 13 -0.53 -4.47 -10.69
N VAL A 14 -0.54 -5.79 -10.54
CA VAL A 14 -1.39 -6.66 -11.34
C VAL A 14 -2.81 -6.61 -10.77
N GLY A 15 -3.71 -5.97 -11.50
CA GLY A 15 -5.12 -5.80 -11.13
C GLY A 15 -5.41 -4.64 -10.16
N GLY A 16 -4.41 -4.14 -9.44
CA GLY A 16 -4.51 -2.90 -8.68
C GLY A 16 -5.55 -2.92 -7.56
N PRO A 17 -6.07 -1.75 -7.16
CA PRO A 17 -7.12 -1.65 -6.15
C PRO A 17 -8.38 -2.45 -6.50
N ALA A 18 -8.74 -2.54 -7.79
CA ALA A 18 -9.89 -3.32 -8.23
C ALA A 18 -9.76 -4.81 -7.88
N TYR A 19 -8.55 -5.36 -7.97
CA TYR A 19 -8.31 -6.75 -7.59
C TYR A 19 -8.43 -6.98 -6.07
N ILE A 20 -7.96 -6.04 -5.25
CA ILE A 20 -8.17 -6.09 -3.80
C ILE A 20 -9.65 -6.11 -3.46
N LYS A 21 -10.44 -5.21 -4.06
CA LYS A 21 -11.89 -5.19 -3.88
C LYS A 21 -12.55 -6.50 -4.31
N ALA A 22 -12.10 -7.07 -5.42
CA ALA A 22 -12.61 -8.36 -5.91
C ALA A 22 -12.28 -9.53 -4.97
N LEU A 23 -11.11 -9.53 -4.31
CA LEU A 23 -10.75 -10.53 -3.30
C LEU A 23 -11.53 -10.35 -1.99
N LYS A 24 -11.77 -9.11 -1.55
CA LYS A 24 -12.54 -8.82 -0.33
C LYS A 24 -14.02 -9.21 -0.45
N ALA A 25 -14.58 -9.32 -1.66
CA ALA A 25 -15.97 -9.72 -1.85
C ALA A 25 -16.26 -11.15 -1.33
N PRO A 26 -15.52 -12.20 -1.74
CA PRO A 26 -15.66 -13.54 -1.16
C PRO A 26 -14.89 -13.75 0.15
N LEU A 27 -13.88 -12.92 0.46
CA LEU A 27 -13.01 -13.07 1.63
C LEU A 27 -12.99 -11.80 2.51
N PRO A 28 -14.14 -11.29 2.98
CA PRO A 28 -14.21 -10.04 3.73
C PRO A 28 -13.42 -10.08 5.04
N GLN A 29 -13.27 -11.26 5.64
CA GLN A 29 -12.55 -11.51 6.88
C GLN A 29 -11.03 -11.57 6.74
N VAL A 30 -10.50 -11.76 5.52
CA VAL A 30 -9.04 -11.91 5.32
C VAL A 30 -8.42 -10.52 5.21
N PRO A 31 -7.46 -10.15 6.08
CA PRO A 31 -6.73 -8.92 5.93
C PRO A 31 -5.72 -9.03 4.79
N LEU A 32 -5.75 -8.06 3.87
CA LEU A 32 -4.91 -8.04 2.69
C LEU A 32 -3.84 -6.96 2.79
N VAL A 33 -2.63 -7.31 2.34
CA VAL A 33 -1.46 -6.42 2.31
C VAL A 33 -0.97 -6.28 0.86
N PRO A 34 -1.53 -5.33 0.08
CA PRO A 34 -1.08 -5.06 -1.28
C PRO A 34 0.39 -4.60 -1.26
N THR A 35 1.22 -5.27 -2.04
CA THR A 35 2.66 -5.01 -2.13
C THR A 35 3.11 -5.00 -3.59
N GLY A 36 4.02 -4.10 -3.94
CA GLY A 36 4.58 -4.02 -5.30
C GLY A 36 3.69 -3.17 -6.23
N GLY A 37 4.18 -1.99 -6.60
CA GLY A 37 3.42 -1.00 -7.37
C GLY A 37 2.55 -0.06 -6.54
N VAL A 38 2.63 -0.12 -5.21
CA VAL A 38 2.00 0.86 -4.32
C VAL A 38 2.82 2.15 -4.26
N SER A 39 2.15 3.29 -4.29
CA SER A 39 2.73 4.63 -4.26
C SER A 39 1.75 5.65 -3.65
N VAL A 40 2.19 6.90 -3.44
CA VAL A 40 1.33 7.99 -2.95
C VAL A 40 0.07 8.17 -3.80
N GLU A 41 0.21 8.00 -5.12
CA GLU A 41 -0.86 8.26 -6.08
C GLU A 41 -2.01 7.26 -5.97
N ASN A 42 -1.73 6.01 -5.56
CA ASN A 42 -2.73 4.94 -5.50
C ASN A 42 -2.98 4.38 -4.10
N ALA A 43 -2.21 4.79 -3.08
CA ALA A 43 -2.34 4.30 -1.71
C ALA A 43 -3.78 4.46 -1.19
N GLY A 44 -4.39 5.63 -1.40
CA GLY A 44 -5.76 5.87 -0.96
C GLY A 44 -6.79 4.96 -1.63
N GLU A 45 -6.57 4.60 -2.89
CA GLU A 45 -7.47 3.70 -3.62
C GLU A 45 -7.41 2.27 -3.08
N TYR A 46 -6.21 1.77 -2.74
CA TYR A 46 -6.07 0.46 -2.10
C TYR A 46 -6.76 0.41 -0.74
N ILE A 47 -6.64 1.46 0.07
CA ILE A 47 -7.34 1.55 1.37
C ILE A 47 -8.85 1.51 1.15
N LYS A 48 -9.39 2.31 0.23
CA LYS A 48 -10.82 2.33 -0.10
C LYS A 48 -11.32 1.03 -0.72
N ALA A 49 -10.44 0.26 -1.36
CA ALA A 49 -10.73 -1.07 -1.88
C ALA A 49 -10.81 -2.15 -0.77
N GLY A 50 -10.51 -1.80 0.49
CA GLY A 50 -10.61 -2.69 1.64
C GLY A 50 -9.28 -3.30 2.08
N ALA A 51 -8.14 -2.74 1.66
CA ALA A 51 -6.84 -3.14 2.21
C ALA A 51 -6.65 -2.61 3.64
N GLU A 52 -6.24 -3.48 4.55
CA GLU A 52 -5.99 -3.14 5.95
C GLU A 52 -4.64 -2.43 6.12
N VAL A 53 -3.63 -2.86 5.36
CA VAL A 53 -2.26 -2.34 5.41
C VAL A 53 -1.70 -2.25 3.99
N LEU A 54 -0.82 -1.29 3.75
CA LEU A 54 -0.08 -1.16 2.49
C LEU A 54 1.40 -1.42 2.74
N ALA A 55 2.06 -2.16 1.84
CA ALA A 55 3.51 -2.32 1.87
C ALA A 55 4.16 -1.57 0.70
N VAL A 56 4.91 -0.50 1.03
CA VAL A 56 5.59 0.36 0.07
C VAL A 56 7.10 0.14 0.16
N GLY A 57 7.70 -0.34 -0.94
CA GLY A 57 9.12 -0.64 -1.04
C GLY A 57 9.91 0.47 -1.71
N GLY A 58 10.46 0.18 -2.90
CA GLY A 58 11.40 1.09 -3.61
C GLY A 58 10.84 2.47 -3.99
N LYS A 59 9.52 2.67 -3.99
CA LYS A 59 8.93 4.02 -4.13
C LYS A 59 9.14 4.89 -2.88
N LEU A 60 9.19 4.28 -1.70
CA LEU A 60 9.46 4.96 -0.43
C LEU A 60 10.96 5.14 -0.21
N VAL A 61 11.73 4.06 -0.33
CA VAL A 61 13.20 4.10 -0.19
C VAL A 61 13.82 4.22 -1.58
N ASP A 62 13.76 5.44 -2.13
CA ASP A 62 14.30 5.73 -3.46
C ASP A 62 15.83 5.60 -3.47
N LYS A 63 16.36 4.80 -4.42
CA LYS A 63 17.80 4.50 -4.49
C LYS A 63 18.64 5.74 -4.79
N LYS A 64 18.13 6.67 -5.59
CA LYS A 64 18.85 7.90 -5.94
C LYS A 64 18.93 8.81 -4.73
N ALA A 65 17.82 9.00 -4.02
CA ALA A 65 17.80 9.75 -2.76
C ALA A 65 18.78 9.19 -1.72
N VAL A 66 18.86 7.86 -1.58
CA VAL A 66 19.86 7.22 -0.71
C VAL A 66 21.29 7.51 -1.18
N ALA A 67 21.57 7.34 -2.48
CA ALA A 67 22.91 7.56 -3.04
C ALA A 67 23.38 9.02 -2.89
N GLU A 68 22.44 9.98 -2.95
CA GLU A 68 22.70 11.41 -2.80
C GLU A 68 22.65 11.88 -1.33
N GLY A 69 22.36 11.00 -0.38
CA GLY A 69 22.16 11.38 1.03
C GLY A 69 20.91 12.25 1.28
N ASN A 70 19.99 12.33 0.31
CA ASN A 70 18.77 13.11 0.38
C ASN A 70 17.66 12.39 1.16
N PHE A 71 17.89 12.17 2.45
CA PHE A 71 16.90 11.57 3.34
C PHE A 71 15.67 12.48 3.56
N GLY A 72 15.79 13.77 3.26
CA GLY A 72 14.65 14.70 3.24
C GLY A 72 13.56 14.27 2.26
N ALA A 73 13.94 13.87 1.05
CA ALA A 73 13.00 13.37 0.05
C ALA A 73 12.27 12.09 0.52
N ILE A 74 12.98 11.15 1.14
CA ILE A 74 12.38 9.93 1.70
C ILE A 74 11.37 10.27 2.80
N ARG A 75 11.75 11.16 3.73
CA ARG A 75 10.88 11.62 4.82
C ARG A 75 9.62 12.29 4.27
N ASP A 76 9.77 13.18 3.29
CA ASP A 76 8.64 13.92 2.73
C ASP A 76 7.69 12.99 1.97
N TYR A 77 8.21 11.99 1.25
CA TYR A 77 7.40 10.93 0.64
C TYR A 77 6.67 10.07 1.67
N ALA A 78 7.35 9.67 2.74
CA ALA A 78 6.76 8.91 3.84
C ALA A 78 5.61 9.67 4.51
N ARG A 79 5.82 10.97 4.79
CA ARG A 79 4.77 11.85 5.34
C ARG A 79 3.57 11.89 4.41
N ARG A 80 3.79 12.05 3.10
CA ARG A 80 2.70 12.12 2.12
C ARG A 80 1.91 10.82 2.03
N LEU A 81 2.57 9.66 2.12
CA LEU A 81 1.89 8.36 2.20
C LEU A 81 0.96 8.28 3.41
N VAL A 82 1.44 8.68 4.60
CA VAL A 82 0.64 8.67 5.83
C VAL A 82 -0.56 9.59 5.71
N GLU A 83 -0.39 10.80 5.16
CA GLU A 83 -1.47 11.76 4.92
C GLU A 83 -2.56 11.16 4.02
N VAL A 84 -2.18 10.62 2.86
CA VAL A 84 -3.13 10.04 1.89
C VAL A 84 -3.88 8.85 2.50
N VAL A 85 -3.19 7.98 3.26
CA VAL A 85 -3.84 6.86 3.96
C VAL A 85 -4.81 7.36 5.02
N ALA A 86 -4.42 8.38 5.80
CA ALA A 86 -5.29 8.95 6.83
C ALA A 86 -6.53 9.63 6.22
N GLU A 87 -6.37 10.35 5.11
CA GLU A 87 -7.47 10.91 4.32
C GLU A 87 -8.42 9.81 3.81
N ALA A 88 -7.87 8.74 3.22
CA ALA A 88 -8.66 7.64 2.69
C ALA A 88 -9.44 6.85 3.75
N ARG A 89 -9.01 6.87 5.02
CA ARG A 89 -9.73 6.24 6.13
C ARG A 89 -10.81 7.10 6.77
N ARG A 90 -10.81 8.42 6.53
CA ARG A 90 -11.79 9.36 7.10
C ARG A 90 -13.08 9.48 6.28
N GLY A 91 -13.02 9.16 4.99
CA GLY A 91 -14.18 9.15 4.09
C GLY A 91 -14.60 7.74 3.74
#